data_AF-A0A946B7I5-F1
#
_entry.id   AF-A0A946B7I5-F1
#
_cell.length_a   1.000
_cell.length_b   1.000
_cell.length_c   1.000
_cell.angle_alpha   90.00
_cell.angle_beta   90.00
_cell.angle_gamma   90.00
#
_symmetry.space_group_name_H-M   'P 1'
#
loop_
_entity.id
_entity.type
_entity.pdbx_description
1 polymer ?
#
loop_
_entity_poly.entity_id
_entity_poly.type
_entity_poly.pdbx_seq_one_letter_code
_entity_poly.pdbx_strand_id
1 'polypeptide(L)'
;MTRKIALLAASALLLQGVPAIADDMPLIDAHIHYSHDAWDMLPPDKAVQALRAAGLTQAFVSSSSDLGTQKLYAEAPDLIVPVLRPYRKRGETGTWHNDPTVGDMVADLLAKNRYAGIGEFHVYGEDVEKPVVRRVVQLEQIPIILFHSLQL
;
A
#
# COMPACT_ATOMS: atom_id res chain seq x y z
N MET A 1 -44.10 59.46 -33.76
CA MET A 1 -42.68 59.33 -34.17
C MET A 1 -42.11 58.07 -33.54
N THR A 2 -41.72 57.13 -34.39
CA THR A 2 -41.49 55.70 -34.11
C THR A 2 -40.14 55.44 -33.42
N ARG A 3 -40.15 54.77 -32.26
CA ARG A 3 -38.94 54.23 -31.61
C ARG A 3 -38.47 52.99 -32.38
N LYS A 4 -37.23 53.00 -32.88
CA LYS A 4 -36.51 51.80 -33.33
C LYS A 4 -35.35 51.57 -32.37
N ILE A 5 -35.52 50.66 -31.42
CA ILE A 5 -34.42 50.12 -30.62
C ILE A 5 -34.04 48.80 -31.31
N ALA A 6 -32.86 48.76 -31.92
CA ALA A 6 -32.32 47.56 -32.52
C ALA A 6 -31.99 46.55 -31.41
N LEU A 7 -32.63 45.37 -31.43
CA LEU A 7 -32.21 44.23 -30.62
C LEU A 7 -30.91 43.67 -31.21
N LEU A 8 -29.80 43.79 -30.48
CA LEU A 8 -28.67 42.87 -30.66
C LEU A 8 -29.07 41.53 -30.05
N ALA A 9 -29.26 40.51 -30.88
CA ALA A 9 -29.40 39.14 -30.43
C ALA A 9 -28.02 38.60 -30.02
N ALA A 10 -27.77 38.47 -28.72
CA ALA A 10 -26.61 37.76 -28.21
C ALA A 10 -26.83 36.24 -28.40
N SER A 11 -26.07 35.63 -29.32
CA SER A 11 -26.00 34.17 -29.40
C SER A 11 -25.13 33.65 -28.26
N ALA A 12 -25.77 33.15 -27.20
CA ALA A 12 -25.10 32.36 -26.17
C ALA A 12 -24.87 30.95 -26.72
N LEU A 13 -23.63 30.66 -27.12
CA LEU A 13 -23.21 29.31 -27.49
C LEU A 13 -23.13 28.46 -26.22
N LEU A 14 -24.16 27.66 -25.96
CA LEU A 14 -24.17 26.66 -24.89
C LEU A 14 -23.19 25.54 -25.25
N LEU A 15 -21.96 25.65 -24.75
CA LEU A 15 -21.03 24.52 -24.65
C LEU A 15 -21.60 23.52 -23.64
N GLN A 16 -22.44 22.61 -24.12
CA GLN A 16 -22.87 21.45 -23.34
C GLN A 16 -21.66 20.54 -23.21
N GLY A 17 -21.06 20.51 -22.02
CA GLY A 17 -20.01 19.55 -21.69
C GLY A 17 -20.55 18.13 -21.87
N VAL A 18 -19.82 17.30 -22.60
CA VAL A 18 -20.13 15.88 -22.72
C VAL A 18 -20.03 15.28 -21.31
N PRO A 19 -21.05 14.57 -20.80
CA PRO A 19 -20.92 13.90 -19.52
C PRO A 19 -19.80 12.85 -19.63
N ALA A 20 -18.76 13.01 -18.84
CA ALA A 20 -17.76 11.97 -18.68
C ALA A 20 -18.44 10.80 -17.97
N ILE A 21 -18.56 9.66 -18.64
CA ILE A 21 -18.81 8.38 -17.98
C ILE A 21 -17.49 8.07 -17.28
N ALA A 22 -17.48 8.15 -15.95
CA ALA A 22 -16.39 7.58 -15.20
C ALA A 22 -16.50 6.06 -15.39
N ASP A 23 -15.52 5.45 -16.06
CA ASP A 23 -15.39 4.00 -16.04
C ASP A 23 -15.26 3.55 -14.57
N ASP A 24 -15.89 2.42 -14.22
CA ASP A 24 -15.66 1.76 -12.93
C ASP A 24 -14.19 1.31 -12.89
N MET A 25 -13.31 2.21 -12.45
CA MET A 25 -11.89 1.95 -12.36
C MET A 25 -11.61 0.99 -11.20
N PRO A 26 -10.73 -0.01 -11.38
CA PRO A 26 -10.32 -0.89 -10.30
C PRO A 26 -9.81 -0.09 -9.09
N LEU A 27 -10.42 -0.32 -7.92
CA LEU A 27 -9.93 0.27 -6.67
C LEU A 27 -8.85 -0.64 -6.09
N ILE A 28 -7.71 -0.03 -5.73
CA ILE A 28 -6.56 -0.71 -5.15
C ILE A 28 -6.20 0.02 -3.86
N ASP A 29 -6.08 -0.74 -2.77
CA ASP A 29 -5.50 -0.22 -1.54
C ASP A 29 -3.99 -0.49 -1.58
N ALA A 30 -3.20 0.58 -1.60
CA ALA A 30 -1.74 0.50 -1.68
C ALA A 30 -1.07 0.29 -0.31
N HIS A 31 -1.82 0.33 0.80
CA HIS A 31 -1.22 0.28 2.12
C HIS A 31 -2.17 -0.20 3.23
N ILE A 32 -2.03 -1.48 3.62
CA ILE A 32 -2.74 -2.08 4.77
C ILE A 32 -1.75 -2.67 5.76
N HIS A 33 -1.99 -2.41 7.05
CA HIS A 33 -1.31 -3.07 8.16
C HIS A 33 -2.24 -4.08 8.85
N TYR A 34 -1.96 -5.37 8.69
CA TYR A 34 -2.74 -6.44 9.31
C TYR A 34 -1.87 -7.23 10.30
N SER A 35 -1.50 -6.58 11.41
CA SER A 35 -0.66 -7.15 12.47
C SER A 35 -1.48 -7.90 13.54
N HIS A 36 -0.84 -8.40 14.61
CA HIS A 36 -1.50 -9.33 15.54
C HIS A 36 -2.82 -8.80 16.12
N ASP A 37 -2.83 -7.53 16.50
CA ASP A 37 -3.98 -6.84 17.06
C ASP A 37 -5.14 -6.76 16.07
N ALA A 38 -4.83 -6.65 14.78
CA ALA A 38 -5.83 -6.61 13.72
C ALA A 38 -6.50 -7.98 13.53
N TRP A 39 -5.74 -9.08 13.46
CA TRP A 39 -6.36 -10.40 13.21
C TRP A 39 -6.99 -11.03 14.46
N ASP A 40 -6.59 -10.60 15.67
CA ASP A 40 -7.27 -10.99 16.91
C ASP A 40 -8.69 -10.41 16.97
N MET A 41 -8.90 -9.22 16.40
CA MET A 41 -10.19 -8.50 16.40
C MET A 41 -11.02 -8.75 15.13
N LEU A 42 -10.36 -8.86 13.98
CA LEU A 42 -11.00 -9.05 12.69
C LEU A 42 -10.32 -10.24 12.00
N PRO A 43 -10.82 -11.48 12.17
CA PRO A 43 -10.25 -12.68 11.57
C PRO A 43 -10.09 -12.59 10.04
N PRO A 44 -9.17 -13.37 9.42
CA PRO A 44 -8.82 -13.22 8.01
C PRO A 44 -10.00 -13.29 7.03
N ASP A 45 -10.93 -14.21 7.25
CA ASP A 45 -12.14 -14.37 6.42
C ASP A 45 -13.02 -13.12 6.45
N LYS A 46 -13.15 -12.49 7.63
CA LYS A 46 -13.92 -11.26 7.83
C LYS A 46 -13.21 -10.03 7.27
N ALA A 47 -11.89 -9.97 7.40
CA ALA A 47 -11.10 -8.93 6.77
C ALA A 47 -11.23 -8.98 5.24
N VAL A 48 -11.09 -10.16 4.63
CA VAL A 48 -11.27 -10.35 3.18
C VAL A 48 -12.69 -9.96 2.74
N GLN A 49 -13.72 -10.36 3.49
CA GLN A 49 -15.11 -9.94 3.21
C GLN A 49 -15.26 -8.42 3.19
N ALA A 50 -14.66 -7.73 4.17
CA ALA A 50 -14.70 -6.27 4.23
C ALA A 50 -13.95 -5.61 3.05
N LEU A 51 -12.76 -6.12 2.69
CA LEU A 51 -11.99 -5.61 1.56
C LEU A 51 -12.75 -5.77 0.23
N ARG A 52 -13.40 -6.93 0.02
CA ARG A 52 -14.24 -7.15 -1.17
C ARG A 52 -15.50 -6.28 -1.17
N ALA A 53 -16.15 -6.11 -0.02
CA ALA A 53 -17.30 -5.23 0.12
C ALA A 53 -16.97 -3.76 -0.17
N ALA A 54 -15.72 -3.35 0.07
CA ALA A 54 -15.20 -2.03 -0.31
C ALA A 54 -14.89 -1.89 -1.81
N GLY A 55 -15.08 -2.96 -2.62
CA GLY A 55 -14.82 -2.94 -4.06
C GLY A 55 -13.34 -3.04 -4.43
N LEU A 56 -12.49 -3.46 -3.49
CA LEU A 56 -11.05 -3.62 -3.77
C LEU A 56 -10.81 -4.79 -4.73
N THR A 57 -9.98 -4.52 -5.73
CA THR A 57 -9.50 -5.51 -6.69
C THR A 57 -8.12 -6.03 -6.30
N GLN A 58 -7.30 -5.21 -5.64
CA GLN A 58 -6.01 -5.57 -5.07
C GLN A 58 -5.80 -4.82 -3.75
N ALA A 59 -5.11 -5.45 -2.80
CA ALA A 59 -4.80 -4.85 -1.50
C ALA A 59 -3.36 -5.20 -1.08
N PHE A 60 -2.50 -4.19 -0.98
CA PHE A 60 -1.12 -4.33 -0.54
C PHE A 60 -1.08 -4.45 0.99
N VAL A 61 -0.77 -5.65 1.47
CA VAL A 61 -0.82 -5.99 2.90
C VAL A 61 0.58 -6.24 3.42
N SER A 62 0.85 -5.65 4.58
CA SER A 62 2.06 -5.89 5.34
C SER A 62 1.75 -6.04 6.84
N SER A 63 2.60 -6.70 7.60
CA SER A 63 2.35 -6.95 9.03
C SER A 63 3.63 -7.08 9.83
N SER A 64 3.54 -6.88 11.15
CA SER A 64 4.58 -7.23 12.11
C SER A 64 4.02 -8.37 12.97
N SER A 65 4.34 -9.65 12.76
CA SER A 65 5.59 -10.27 12.27
C SER A 65 5.49 -11.08 10.95
N ASP A 66 4.97 -10.52 9.86
CA ASP A 66 4.60 -11.21 8.60
C ASP A 66 3.42 -12.21 8.68
N LEU A 67 3.16 -12.82 9.84
CA LEU A 67 2.13 -13.86 9.99
C LEU A 67 0.74 -13.42 9.50
N GLY A 68 0.35 -12.16 9.72
CA GLY A 68 -0.94 -11.64 9.28
C GLY A 68 -1.03 -11.48 7.77
N THR A 69 0.06 -11.03 7.16
CA THR A 69 0.19 -10.95 5.71
C THR A 69 -0.04 -12.32 5.10
N GLN A 70 0.63 -13.35 5.63
CA GLN A 70 0.49 -14.72 5.13
C GLN A 70 -0.91 -15.30 5.37
N LYS A 71 -1.55 -14.97 6.51
CA LYS A 71 -2.94 -15.37 6.78
C LYS A 71 -3.92 -14.79 5.76
N LEU A 72 -3.82 -13.49 5.45
CA LEU A 72 -4.69 -12.88 4.44
C LEU A 72 -4.37 -13.40 3.03
N TYR A 73 -3.10 -13.58 2.70
CA TYR A 73 -2.69 -14.10 1.40
C TYR A 73 -3.20 -15.54 1.19
N ALA A 74 -3.19 -16.38 2.23
CA ALA A 74 -3.75 -17.72 2.16
C ALA A 74 -5.27 -17.73 1.98
N GLU A 75 -5.98 -16.76 2.58
CA GLU A 75 -7.44 -16.62 2.49
C GLU A 75 -7.88 -16.11 1.10
N ALA A 76 -7.18 -15.13 0.53
CA ALA A 76 -7.56 -14.49 -0.73
C ALA A 76 -6.34 -14.14 -1.62
N PRO A 77 -5.67 -15.15 -2.20
CA PRO A 77 -4.48 -14.93 -3.02
C PRO A 77 -4.74 -14.16 -4.33
N ASP A 78 -6.01 -14.03 -4.74
CA ASP A 78 -6.45 -13.21 -5.88
C ASP A 78 -6.57 -11.71 -5.55
N LEU A 79 -6.75 -11.37 -4.27
CA LEU A 79 -6.97 -10.00 -3.78
C LEU A 79 -5.73 -9.43 -3.10
N ILE A 80 -5.00 -10.26 -2.35
CA ILE A 80 -3.95 -9.80 -1.45
C ILE A 80 -2.60 -9.76 -2.18
N VAL A 81 -1.94 -8.61 -2.11
CA VAL A 81 -0.59 -8.38 -2.61
C VAL A 81 0.36 -8.33 -1.39
N PRO A 82 1.07 -9.43 -1.07
CA PRO A 82 1.87 -9.51 0.16
C PRO A 82 3.16 -8.69 0.04
N VAL A 83 3.42 -7.82 1.02
CA VAL A 83 4.65 -7.02 1.11
C VAL A 83 5.36 -7.31 2.43
N LEU A 84 6.66 -7.64 2.35
CA LEU A 84 7.47 -8.06 3.48
C LEU A 84 8.11 -6.87 4.20
N ARG A 85 7.86 -6.72 5.51
CA ARG A 85 8.54 -5.73 6.35
C ARG A 85 9.72 -6.36 7.10
N PRO A 86 10.79 -5.60 7.37
CA PRO A 86 11.90 -6.03 8.21
C PRO A 86 11.57 -5.96 9.72
N TYR A 87 10.34 -6.28 10.12
CA TYR A 87 9.84 -6.12 11.50
C TYR A 87 9.38 -7.45 12.08
N ARG A 88 10.00 -7.88 13.18
CA ARG A 88 9.63 -9.10 13.89
C ARG A 88 8.44 -8.88 14.83
N LYS A 89 8.15 -7.64 15.21
CA LYS A 89 7.04 -7.29 16.09
C LYS A 89 6.77 -5.79 16.06
N ARG A 90 5.63 -5.40 16.62
CA ARG A 90 5.30 -3.99 16.83
C ARG A 90 6.38 -3.29 17.65
N GLY A 91 6.68 -2.04 17.29
CA GLY A 91 7.67 -1.20 17.98
C GLY A 91 9.08 -1.27 17.40
N GLU A 92 9.37 -2.15 16.44
CA GLU A 92 10.69 -2.21 15.78
C GLU A 92 10.85 -1.22 14.62
N THR A 93 9.82 -0.43 14.29
CA THR A 93 9.81 0.46 13.12
C THR A 93 11.00 1.40 13.08
N GLY A 94 11.40 1.94 14.23
CA GLY A 94 12.54 2.86 14.38
C GLY A 94 13.85 2.21 14.83
N THR A 95 13.91 0.89 15.04
CA THR A 95 15.10 0.24 15.64
C THR A 95 15.62 -0.98 14.88
N TRP A 96 14.86 -1.54 13.93
CA TRP A 96 15.24 -2.73 13.17
C TRP A 96 16.62 -2.61 12.52
N HIS A 97 16.97 -1.41 12.05
CA HIS A 97 18.23 -1.14 11.37
C HIS A 97 19.46 -1.20 12.32
N ASN A 98 19.25 -1.42 13.61
CA ASN A 98 20.34 -1.63 14.59
C ASN A 98 20.59 -3.12 14.88
N ASP A 99 19.71 -4.00 14.43
CA ASP A 99 19.81 -5.44 14.72
C ASP A 99 20.35 -6.20 13.51
N PRO A 100 21.58 -6.74 13.58
CA PRO A 100 22.20 -7.44 12.45
C PRO A 100 21.44 -8.72 12.05
N THR A 101 20.60 -9.28 12.92
CA THR A 101 19.85 -10.52 12.63
C THR A 101 18.68 -10.31 11.67
N VAL A 102 18.27 -9.05 11.42
CA VAL A 102 17.12 -8.75 10.58
C VAL A 102 17.37 -9.13 9.12
N GLY A 103 18.60 -8.97 8.61
CA GLY A 103 18.92 -9.35 7.24
C GLY A 103 18.71 -10.84 6.96
N ASP A 104 19.12 -11.70 7.89
CA ASP A 104 18.94 -13.16 7.78
C ASP A 104 17.47 -13.54 7.94
N MET A 105 16.75 -12.90 8.86
CA MET A 105 15.31 -13.10 9.03
C MET A 105 14.52 -12.77 7.74
N VAL A 106 14.85 -11.65 7.07
CA VAL A 106 14.20 -11.28 5.81
C VAL A 106 14.54 -12.30 4.72
N ALA A 107 15.80 -12.70 4.60
CA ALA A 107 16.22 -13.72 3.63
C ALA A 107 15.48 -15.06 3.83
N ASP A 108 15.32 -15.49 5.08
CA ASP A 108 14.58 -16.69 5.46
C ASP A 108 13.10 -16.62 5.07
N LEU A 109 12.46 -15.47 5.29
CA LEU A 109 11.05 -15.26 4.93
C LEU A 109 10.87 -15.27 3.41
N LEU A 110 11.74 -14.57 2.67
CA LEU A 110 11.75 -14.57 1.20
C LEU A 110 11.90 -15.98 0.62
N ALA A 111 12.66 -16.86 1.28
CA ALA A 111 12.82 -18.25 0.85
C ALA A 111 11.59 -19.13 1.15
N LYS A 112 10.79 -18.78 2.16
CA LYS A 112 9.65 -19.59 2.65
C LYS A 112 8.32 -19.19 2.01
N ASN A 113 8.14 -17.90 1.71
CA ASN A 113 6.86 -17.31 1.37
C ASN A 113 6.91 -16.55 0.03
N ARG A 114 5.73 -16.08 -0.42
CA ARG A 114 5.60 -15.28 -1.63
C ARG A 114 5.36 -13.82 -1.28
N TYR A 115 6.06 -12.93 -1.99
CA TYR A 115 5.96 -11.48 -1.81
C TYR A 115 5.99 -10.79 -3.16
N ALA A 116 5.26 -9.67 -3.25
CA ALA A 116 5.34 -8.74 -4.36
C ALA A 116 6.41 -7.64 -4.13
N GLY A 117 6.88 -7.48 -2.90
CA GLY A 117 7.97 -6.56 -2.59
C GLY A 117 8.41 -6.58 -1.12
N ILE A 118 9.47 -5.82 -0.82
CA ILE A 118 9.95 -5.54 0.54
C ILE A 118 9.56 -4.12 0.91
N GLY A 119 8.80 -3.95 2.00
CA GLY A 119 8.22 -2.69 2.43
C GLY A 119 6.95 -2.89 3.26
N GLU A 120 6.38 -1.84 3.87
CA GLU A 120 6.98 -0.53 4.12
C GLU A 120 7.95 -0.58 5.32
N PHE A 121 9.09 0.11 5.24
CA PHE A 121 10.00 0.30 6.36
C PHE A 121 10.55 1.72 6.49
N HIS A 122 10.85 2.09 7.73
CA HIS A 122 11.33 3.40 8.13
C HIS A 122 12.83 3.38 8.34
N VAL A 123 13.54 4.32 7.73
CA VAL A 123 14.97 4.56 7.91
C VAL A 123 15.25 6.05 7.69
N TYR A 124 16.09 6.65 8.54
CA TYR A 124 16.27 8.10 8.59
C TYR A 124 17.75 8.48 8.54
N GLY A 125 18.07 9.62 7.91
CA GLY A 125 19.42 10.18 7.93
C GLY A 125 20.50 9.17 7.56
N GLU A 126 21.56 9.13 8.38
CA GLU A 126 22.70 8.21 8.19
C GLU A 126 22.37 6.73 8.44
N ASP A 127 21.21 6.40 9.02
CA ASP A 127 20.81 5.02 9.24
C ASP A 127 20.64 4.24 7.93
N VAL A 128 20.41 4.94 6.80
CA VAL A 128 20.33 4.34 5.46
C VAL A 128 21.63 3.62 5.07
N GLU A 129 22.75 4.07 5.63
CA GLU A 129 24.08 3.51 5.35
C GLU A 129 24.40 2.30 6.23
N LYS A 130 23.54 1.97 7.20
CA LYS A 130 23.79 0.85 8.10
C LYS A 130 23.86 -0.48 7.35
N PRO A 131 24.79 -1.38 7.73
CA PRO A 131 24.99 -2.65 7.03
C PRO A 131 23.72 -3.49 6.86
N VAL A 132 22.85 -3.51 7.86
CA VAL A 132 21.59 -4.27 7.80
C VAL A 132 20.60 -3.69 6.79
N VAL A 133 20.53 -2.36 6.64
CA VAL A 133 19.66 -1.71 5.64
C VAL A 133 20.14 -2.08 4.24
N ARG A 134 21.45 -1.95 4.00
CA ARG A 134 22.07 -2.36 2.74
C ARG A 134 21.83 -3.83 2.45
N ARG A 135 21.99 -4.71 3.45
CA ARG A 135 21.73 -6.15 3.32
C ARG A 135 20.30 -6.45 2.89
N VAL A 136 19.31 -5.76 3.47
CA VAL A 136 17.88 -5.94 3.12
C VAL A 136 17.58 -5.44 1.70
N VAL A 137 18.10 -4.27 1.32
CA VAL A 137 17.89 -3.71 -0.03
C VAL A 137 18.57 -4.57 -1.12
N GLN A 138 19.75 -5.14 -0.81
CA GLN A 138 20.51 -6.02 -1.71
C GLN A 138 19.91 -7.42 -1.86
N LEU A 139 18.80 -7.75 -1.18
CA LEU A 139 18.16 -9.05 -1.35
C LEU A 139 17.52 -9.24 -2.73
N GLU A 140 17.47 -8.19 -3.59
CA GLU A 140 17.23 -8.08 -5.06
C GLU A 140 16.23 -9.03 -5.75
N GLN A 141 15.57 -9.94 -5.05
CA GLN A 141 14.70 -10.95 -5.63
C GLN A 141 13.29 -10.42 -5.93
N ILE A 142 12.93 -9.25 -5.38
CA ILE A 142 11.62 -8.61 -5.53
C ILE A 142 11.72 -7.07 -5.42
N PRO A 143 10.77 -6.31 -5.98
CA PRO A 143 10.72 -4.85 -5.88
C PRO A 143 10.83 -4.33 -4.43
N ILE A 144 11.54 -3.21 -4.24
CA ILE A 144 11.55 -2.50 -2.95
C ILE A 144 10.43 -1.45 -2.96
N ILE A 145 9.53 -1.51 -1.99
CA ILE A 145 8.47 -0.53 -1.74
C ILE A 145 8.91 0.32 -0.55
N LEU A 146 9.51 1.47 -0.84
CA LEU A 146 9.91 2.45 0.16
C LEU A 146 8.76 3.43 0.39
N PHE A 147 8.30 3.55 1.63
CA PHE A 147 7.71 4.80 2.09
C PHE A 147 8.67 5.44 3.08
N HIS A 148 9.15 6.62 2.70
CA HIS A 148 9.98 7.46 3.53
C HIS A 148 9.05 8.42 4.28
N SER A 149 8.86 8.23 5.58
CA SER A 149 8.30 9.30 6.39
C SER A 149 9.38 10.37 6.54
N LEU A 150 9.26 11.46 5.78
CA LEU A 150 9.98 12.70 6.10
C LEU A 150 9.52 13.14 7.50
N GLN A 151 10.32 12.88 8.52
CA GLN A 151 10.37 13.78 9.66
C GLN A 151 11.59 14.67 9.39
N LEU A 152 11.30 15.83 8.78
CA LEU A 152 12.17 17.00 8.81
C LEU A 152 12.34 17.48 10.26
#